data_AF-A0A2E6E9F3-F1
#
_entry.id   AF-A0A2E6E9F3-F1
#
_cell.length_a   1.000
_cell.length_b   1.000
_cell.length_c   1.000
_cell.angle_alpha   90.00
_cell.angle_beta   90.00
_cell.angle_gamma   90.00
#
_symmetry.space_group_name_H-M   'P 1'
#
loop_
_entity.id
_entity.type
_entity.pdbx_description
1 polymer ?
#
loop_
_entity_poly.entity_id
_entity_poly.type
_entity_poly.pdbx_seq_one_letter_code
_entity_poly.pdbx_strand_id
1 'polypeptide(L)'
;MDAVNSDGLVTSTVRFTGGKTFEYVLQSCRITRTPQAGMSANQLVVRVPRSTISSWASSDQVSIRSTQVVDDGGDLKILVEKDFQCLSPREDEDESDMYPHPATGEDSC
;
A
#
# COMPACT_ATOMS: atom_id res chain seq x y z
N MET A 1 7.69 -8.25 0.21
CA MET A 1 6.38 -8.66 -0.42
C MET A 1 5.64 -9.82 0.26
N ASP A 2 6.31 -10.73 0.97
CA ASP A 2 5.67 -11.92 1.55
C ASP A 2 4.68 -11.65 2.70
N ALA A 3 4.76 -10.46 3.32
CA ALA A 3 3.94 -10.08 4.47
C ALA A 3 2.43 -9.93 4.13
N VAL A 4 2.08 -9.53 2.90
CA VAL A 4 0.68 -9.47 2.47
C VAL A 4 0.08 -10.88 2.33
N ASN A 5 0.90 -11.87 1.96
CA ASN A 5 0.42 -13.20 1.61
C ASN A 5 0.21 -14.12 2.82
N SER A 6 1.04 -13.99 3.86
CA SER A 6 0.99 -14.81 5.07
C SER A 6 -0.08 -14.33 6.07
N ASP A 7 0.07 -13.10 6.58
CA ASP A 7 -0.81 -12.57 7.63
C ASP A 7 -1.87 -11.59 7.11
N GLY A 8 -1.74 -11.16 5.85
CA GLY A 8 -2.66 -10.19 5.25
C GLY A 8 -2.62 -8.84 5.95
N LEU A 9 -1.48 -8.49 6.54
CA LEU A 9 -1.28 -7.26 7.28
C LEU A 9 0.13 -6.75 6.99
N VAL A 10 0.22 -5.52 6.49
CA VAL A 10 1.47 -4.79 6.34
C VAL A 10 1.36 -3.53 7.16
N THR A 11 2.36 -3.29 8.01
CA THR A 11 2.42 -2.13 8.88
C THR A 11 3.74 -1.43 8.68
N SER A 12 3.71 -0.11 8.68
CA SER A 12 4.92 0.72 8.69
C SER A 12 4.71 1.94 9.57
N THR A 13 5.81 2.49 10.08
CA THR A 13 5.80 3.56 11.06
C THR A 13 6.79 4.65 10.68
N VAL A 14 6.28 5.88 10.55
CA VAL A 14 7.07 7.10 10.46
C VAL A 14 7.34 7.61 11.87
N ARG A 15 8.61 7.94 12.17
CA ARG A 15 9.02 8.53 13.44
C ARG A 15 9.29 10.02 13.26
N PHE A 16 8.79 10.83 14.19
CA PHE A 16 8.98 12.27 14.22
C PHE A 16 9.72 12.69 15.50
N THR A 17 10.23 13.92 15.50
CA THR A 17 10.83 14.53 16.69
C THR A 17 9.82 14.62 17.84
N GLY A 18 10.34 14.59 19.07
CA GLY A 18 9.48 14.60 20.27
C GLY A 18 8.76 13.27 20.53
N GLY A 19 9.26 12.15 20.00
CA GLY A 19 8.74 10.80 20.28
C GLY A 19 7.40 10.49 19.62
N LYS A 20 6.96 11.30 18.66
CA LYS A 20 5.70 11.09 17.96
C LYS A 20 5.90 10.07 16.84
N THR A 21 4.89 9.25 16.60
CA THR A 21 4.87 8.27 15.51
C THR A 21 3.60 8.42 14.69
N PHE A 22 3.69 8.09 13.41
CA PHE A 22 2.53 7.87 12.55
C PHE A 22 2.62 6.47 11.97
N GLU A 23 1.59 5.67 12.19
CA GLU A 23 1.53 4.31 11.70
C GLU A 23 0.54 4.21 10.55
N TYR A 24 0.89 3.45 9.53
CA TYR A 24 0.00 3.15 8.42
C TYR A 24 -0.03 1.65 8.17
N VAL A 25 -1.23 1.14 7.98
CA VAL A 25 -1.54 -0.29 7.95
C VAL A 25 -2.35 -0.59 6.70
N LEU A 26 -1.86 -1.52 5.88
CA LEU A 26 -2.64 -2.15 4.82
C LEU A 26 -3.09 -3.53 5.30
N GLN A 27 -4.40 -3.72 5.43
CA GLN A 27 -4.99 -4.93 6.01
C GLN A 27 -5.94 -5.61 5.03
N SER A 28 -5.72 -6.90 4.78
CA SER A 28 -6.67 -7.78 4.12
C SER A 28 -7.87 -8.04 5.03
N CYS A 29 -9.07 -7.90 4.50
CA CYS A 29 -10.31 -8.10 5.23
C CYS A 29 -11.25 -9.00 4.43
N ARG A 30 -11.87 -10.00 5.08
CA ARG A 30 -12.84 -10.90 4.44
C ARG A 30 -14.27 -10.35 4.42
N ILE A 31 -14.54 -9.34 5.24
CA ILE A 31 -15.89 -8.79 5.45
C ILE A 31 -16.14 -7.61 4.50
N THR A 32 -15.15 -6.75 4.29
CA THR A 32 -15.33 -5.59 3.41
C THR A 32 -15.43 -6.01 1.94
N ARG A 33 -16.31 -5.33 1.20
CA ARG A 33 -16.52 -5.55 -0.25
C ARG A 33 -15.74 -4.57 -1.12
N THR A 34 -15.37 -3.43 -0.58
CA THR A 34 -14.58 -2.39 -1.25
C THR A 34 -13.46 -1.93 -0.31
N PRO A 35 -12.35 -1.37 -0.83
CA PRO A 35 -11.36 -0.74 0.02
C PRO A 35 -11.99 0.34 0.90
N GLN A 36 -11.59 0.37 2.17
CA GLN A 36 -12.04 1.37 3.14
C GLN A 36 -10.86 1.88 3.95
N ALA A 37 -10.84 3.15 4.27
CA ALA A 37 -9.84 3.79 5.10
C ALA A 37 -10.49 4.28 6.41
N GLY A 38 -9.79 4.06 7.52
CA GLY A 38 -10.12 4.62 8.81
C GLY A 38 -8.87 5.23 9.44
N MET A 39 -9.04 6.37 10.12
CA MET A 39 -7.98 7.02 10.89
C MET A 39 -8.39 7.05 12.35
N SER A 40 -7.50 6.61 13.24
CA SER A 40 -7.68 6.76 14.69
C SER A 40 -6.36 7.16 15.32
N ALA A 41 -6.39 8.23 16.12
CA ALA A 41 -5.21 8.84 16.72
C ALA A 41 -4.09 9.10 15.69
N ASN A 42 -3.04 8.28 15.71
CA ASN A 42 -1.88 8.37 14.84
C ASN A 42 -1.74 7.17 13.89
N GLN A 43 -2.81 6.40 13.70
CA GLN A 43 -2.83 5.21 12.85
C GLN A 43 -3.85 5.36 11.70
N LEU A 44 -3.37 5.21 10.46
CA LEU A 44 -4.18 5.03 9.27
C LEU A 44 -4.31 3.54 8.96
N VAL A 45 -5.53 3.02 8.85
CA VAL A 45 -5.78 1.63 8.43
C VAL A 45 -6.56 1.62 7.13
N VAL A 46 -5.97 1.05 6.08
CA VAL A 46 -6.63 0.77 4.80
C VAL A 46 -6.98 -0.71 4.75
N ARG A 47 -8.27 -1.02 4.80
CA ARG A 47 -8.82 -2.38 4.71
C ARG A 47 -9.18 -2.69 3.26
N VAL A 48 -8.61 -3.73 2.69
CA VAL A 48 -8.86 -4.17 1.31
C VAL A 48 -9.48 -5.57 1.32
N PRO A 49 -10.46 -5.88 0.46
CA PRO A 49 -11.01 -7.23 0.35
C PRO A 49 -9.90 -8.26 0.08
N ARG A 50 -9.93 -9.41 0.75
CA ARG A 50 -8.87 -10.41 0.60
C ARG A 50 -8.72 -10.92 -0.85
N SER A 51 -9.82 -11.07 -1.58
CA SER A 51 -9.75 -11.43 -3.01
C SER A 51 -9.02 -10.37 -3.83
N THR A 52 -9.30 -9.08 -3.59
CA THR A 52 -8.67 -7.96 -4.29
C THR A 52 -7.18 -7.89 -3.99
N ILE A 53 -6.78 -7.96 -2.72
CA ILE A 53 -5.36 -7.82 -2.35
C ILE A 53 -4.52 -9.00 -2.87
N SER A 54 -5.07 -10.23 -2.83
CA SER A 54 -4.39 -11.41 -3.38
C SER A 54 -4.24 -11.32 -4.90
N SER A 55 -5.30 -10.93 -5.62
CA SER A 55 -5.24 -10.74 -7.07
C SER A 55 -4.27 -9.62 -7.48
N TRP A 56 -4.25 -8.53 -6.72
CA TRP A 56 -3.34 -7.40 -6.96
C TRP A 56 -1.88 -7.79 -6.71
N ALA A 57 -1.60 -8.50 -5.61
CA ALA A 57 -0.25 -8.94 -5.28
C ALA A 57 0.33 -9.89 -6.34
N SER A 58 -0.49 -10.76 -6.94
CA SER A 58 -0.07 -11.78 -7.91
C SER A 58 -0.21 -11.37 -9.38
N SER A 59 -0.57 -10.13 -9.69
CA SER A 59 -0.76 -9.64 -11.06
C SER A 59 0.14 -8.45 -11.38
N ASP A 60 0.17 -8.04 -12.64
CA ASP A 60 0.86 -6.81 -13.09
C ASP A 60 0.09 -5.53 -12.75
N GLN A 61 -1.06 -5.64 -12.07
CA GLN A 61 -1.83 -4.49 -11.62
C GLN A 61 -1.00 -3.66 -10.63
N VAL A 62 -0.77 -2.38 -10.97
CA VAL A 62 -0.01 -1.44 -10.15
C VAL A 62 -0.81 -0.91 -8.97
N SER A 63 -2.07 -0.52 -9.22
CA SER A 63 -2.86 0.26 -8.27
C SER A 63 -4.20 -0.37 -7.93
N ILE A 64 -4.63 -0.23 -6.68
CA ILE A 64 -6.02 -0.45 -6.22
C ILE A 64 -6.64 0.93 -5.99
N ARG A 65 -7.83 1.15 -6.55
CA ARG A 65 -8.56 2.42 -6.46
C ARG A 65 -9.92 2.21 -5.80
N SER A 66 -10.31 3.14 -4.95
CA SER A 66 -11.65 3.17 -4.36
C SER A 66 -12.07 4.58 -3.96
N THR A 67 -13.36 4.76 -3.78
CA THR A 67 -13.95 5.97 -3.20
C THR A 67 -14.82 5.54 -2.02
N GLN A 68 -14.62 6.19 -0.89
CA GLN A 68 -15.41 6.01 0.33
C GLN A 68 -16.11 7.32 0.66
N VAL A 69 -17.41 7.28 0.91
CA VAL A 69 -18.15 8.43 1.44
C VAL A 69 -17.80 8.60 2.92
N VAL A 70 -17.52 9.84 3.34
CA VAL A 70 -17.26 10.21 4.74
C VAL A 70 -18.50 10.85 5.38
N ASP A 71 -18.49 10.99 6.71
CA ASP A 71 -19.68 11.32 7.52
C ASP A 71 -20.34 12.66 7.15
N ASP A 72 -19.58 13.61 6.61
CA ASP A 72 -20.08 14.91 6.14
C ASP A 72 -20.60 14.89 4.70
N GLY A 73 -20.65 13.70 4.07
CA GLY A 73 -21.08 13.50 2.69
C GLY A 73 -20.00 13.76 1.65
N GLY A 74 -18.76 14.03 2.06
CA GLY A 74 -17.60 14.13 1.16
C GLY A 74 -17.13 12.78 0.62
N ASP A 75 -16.27 12.84 -0.41
CA ASP A 75 -15.64 11.66 -1.02
C ASP A 75 -14.16 11.56 -0.65
N LEU A 76 -13.78 10.47 0.02
CA LEU A 76 -12.41 10.07 0.24
C LEU A 76 -11.94 9.14 -0.89
N LYS A 77 -10.99 9.62 -1.71
CA LYS A 77 -10.34 8.81 -2.74
C LYS A 77 -9.19 8.02 -2.12
N ILE A 78 -9.21 6.71 -2.30
CA ILE A 78 -8.21 5.77 -1.79
C ILE A 78 -7.43 5.21 -2.99
N LEU A 79 -6.11 5.34 -2.93
CA LEU A 79 -5.17 4.81 -3.91
C LEU A 79 -4.09 4.03 -3.17
N VAL A 80 -3.97 2.74 -3.47
CA VAL A 80 -2.90 1.87 -2.95
C VAL A 80 -2.05 1.42 -4.14
N GLU A 81 -0.76 1.68 -4.10
CA GLU A 81 0.17 1.41 -5.20
C GLU A 81 1.30 0.50 -4.74
N LYS A 82 1.80 -0.30 -5.69
CA LYS A 82 3.01 -1.09 -5.50
C LYS A 82 4.18 -0.12 -5.47
N ASP A 83 5.06 -0.32 -4.50
CA ASP A 83 6.33 0.39 -4.45
C ASP A 83 7.29 -0.29 -5.42
N PHE A 84 7.76 0.42 -6.46
CA PHE A 84 8.67 -0.11 -7.47
C PHE A 84 10.08 0.38 -7.23
N GLN A 85 11.07 -0.47 -7.51
CA GLN A 85 12.49 -0.11 -7.51
C GLN A 85 12.75 1.12 -8.37
N CYS A 86 13.62 2.01 -7.90
CA CYS A 86 13.97 3.18 -8.69
C CYS A 86 14.87 2.77 -9.85
N LEU A 87 14.65 3.38 -11.03
CA LEU A 87 15.52 3.19 -12.20
C LEU A 87 16.96 3.70 -11.98
N SER A 88 17.19 4.50 -10.94
CA SER A 88 18.49 5.01 -10.53
C SER A 88 18.73 4.60 -9.07
N PRO A 89 19.23 3.38 -8.83
CA PRO A 89 19.43 2.87 -7.48
C PRO A 89 20.39 3.80 -6.73
N ARG A 90 20.02 4.16 -5.51
CA ARG A 90 20.86 4.95 -4.61
C ARG A 90 21.64 4.02 -3.71
N GLU A 91 22.93 4.28 -3.52
CA GLU A 91 23.80 3.39 -2.74
C GLU A 91 23.37 3.23 -1.26
N ASP A 92 22.61 4.18 -0.73
CA ASP A 92 22.14 4.22 0.66
C ASP A 92 20.67 3.77 0.85
N GLU A 93 20.00 3.24 -0.19
CA GLU A 93 18.59 2.86 -0.15
C GLU A 93 18.42 1.34 -0.30
N ASP A 94 17.81 0.69 0.71
CA ASP A 94 17.51 -0.74 0.67
C ASP A 94 16.21 -0.99 -0.12
N GLU A 95 16.35 -1.32 -1.40
CA GLU A 95 15.25 -1.61 -2.32
C GLU A 95 14.94 -3.12 -2.45
N SER A 96 15.44 -3.96 -1.53
CA SER A 96 15.32 -5.43 -1.63
C SER A 96 13.87 -5.96 -1.54
N ASP A 97 12.96 -5.16 -0.95
CA ASP A 97 11.55 -5.50 -0.75
C ASP A 97 10.59 -4.84 -1.76
N MET A 98 11.11 -4.06 -2.72
CA MET A 98 10.34 -3.33 -3.74
C MET A 98 10.01 -4.20 -4.97
N TYR A 99 8.98 -3.83 -5.72
CA TYR A 99 8.62 -4.46 -7.00
C TYR A 99 9.62 -4.13 -8.11
N PRO A 100 9.96 -5.06 -9.01
CA PRO A 100 10.81 -4.75 -10.15
C PRO A 100 10.14 -3.70 -11.04
N HIS A 101 10.90 -2.67 -11.43
CA HIS A 101 10.34 -1.56 -12.19
C HIS A 101 9.87 -2.04 -13.59
N PRO A 102 8.68 -1.65 -14.08
CA PRO A 102 8.16 -2.14 -15.35
C PRO A 102 8.98 -1.67 -16.58
N ALA A 103 9.70 -0.55 -16.46
CA ALA A 103 10.58 -0.02 -17.53
C ALA A 103 11.98 -0.65 -17.58
N THR A 104 12.32 -1.62 -16.72
CA THR A 104 13.64 -2.27 -16.71
C THR A 104 13.89 -3.17 -17.94
N GLY A 105 12.97 -3.21 -18.89
CA GLY A 105 13.05 -3.96 -20.15
C GLY A 105 12.99 -3.10 -21.42
N GLU A 106 13.01 -1.77 -21.32
CA GLU A 106 13.16 -0.88 -22.49
C GLU A 106 14.64 -0.60 -22.73
N ASP A 107 15.39 -1.63 -23.13
CA ASP A 107 16.67 -1.44 -23.80
C ASP A 107 16.40 -0.67 -25.10
N SER A 108 16.79 0.60 -25.14
CA SER A 108 16.85 1.35 -26.40
C SER A 108 17.82 0.64 -27.34
N CYS A 109 17.32 0.14 -28.46
CA CYS A 109 18.16 -0.13 -29.62
C CYS A 109 18.37 1.15 -30.43
#